data_AF-A0A098TNV2-F1
#
_entry.id   AF-A0A098TNV2-F1
#
_cell.length_a   1.000
_cell.length_b   1.000
_cell.length_c   1.000
_cell.angle_alpha   90.00
_cell.angle_beta   90.00
_cell.angle_gamma   90.00
#
_symmetry.space_group_name_H-M   'P 1'
#
loop_
_entity.id
_entity.type
_entity.pdbx_description
1 polymer ?
#
loop_
_entity_poly.entity_id
_entity_poly.type
_entity_poly.pdbx_seq_one_letter_code
_entity_poly.pdbx_strand_id
1 'polypeptide(L)'
;MTALDEIKGIATSAIHQREGPIMLDALNSLKVCALFYAGLKLRLPDGWYKLTEPICRDPDFVSVDNVMLAEIQKQKIWMELKIFRLYQAIFTDSLNDFRGACYMVAIHTREMAEQALKCQRSEIVYLAIKFFNTYLRAVINARDIRTGYNIIKQYRLIAEAALQHQDEAVVLEIAQYFRYYSLTAYKAGLLFLTETFAFDLLLLAQSCCKAKSTMNQNILEIFLRIDQDAESEQQESTLRGVRKSQAKLAAFYLMCGDLPLARIIYQDMNNEPNTRLKIIQDELQSSRPDFWEFTDRGEDFYYVEPSLRPFLMEFFSWFDISPTSQYPSKEGQLNLAPN
;
A
#
# COMPACT_ATOMS: atom_id res chain seq x y z
N MET A 1 22.00 14.72 -19.06
CA MET A 1 21.23 15.22 -17.90
C MET A 1 20.18 16.21 -18.35
N THR A 2 20.55 17.25 -19.11
CA THR A 2 19.65 18.30 -19.64
C THR A 2 18.32 17.79 -20.22
N ALA A 3 18.33 16.73 -21.03
CA ALA A 3 17.10 16.19 -21.62
C ALA A 3 16.09 15.65 -20.58
N LEU A 4 16.57 15.09 -19.45
CA LEU A 4 15.67 14.65 -18.37
C LEU A 4 15.08 15.85 -17.62
N ASP A 5 15.87 16.90 -17.43
CA ASP A 5 15.42 18.13 -16.77
C ASP A 5 14.40 18.88 -17.65
N GLU A 6 14.55 18.84 -18.98
CA GLU A 6 13.56 19.33 -19.93
C GLU A 6 12.23 18.56 -19.82
N ILE A 7 12.27 17.23 -19.73
CA ILE A 7 11.04 16.41 -19.54
C ILE A 7 10.35 16.78 -18.21
N LYS A 8 11.11 16.99 -17.13
CA LYS A 8 10.55 17.49 -15.86
C LYS A 8 9.90 18.85 -16.04
N GLY A 9 10.57 19.78 -16.71
CA GLY A 9 10.03 21.12 -16.99
C GLY A 9 8.71 21.08 -17.77
N ILE A 10 8.62 20.21 -18.79
CA ILE A 10 7.39 19.96 -19.54
C ILE A 10 6.30 19.41 -18.61
N ALA A 11 6.60 18.40 -17.80
CA ALA A 11 5.64 17.80 -16.87
C ALA A 11 5.10 18.82 -15.86
N THR A 12 5.99 19.60 -15.22
CA THR A 12 5.60 20.63 -14.25
C THR A 12 4.76 21.74 -14.91
N SER A 13 5.15 22.20 -16.11
CA SER A 13 4.37 23.18 -16.86
C SER A 13 2.98 22.64 -17.20
N ALA A 14 2.88 21.39 -17.65
CA ALA A 14 1.61 20.75 -17.98
C ALA A 14 0.71 20.56 -16.75
N ILE A 15 1.28 20.31 -15.56
CA ILE A 15 0.51 20.27 -14.30
C ILE A 15 -0.11 21.64 -14.00
N HIS A 16 0.69 22.71 -14.07
CA HIS A 16 0.20 24.07 -13.85
C HIS A 16 -0.86 24.50 -14.87
N GLN A 17 -0.73 24.06 -16.11
CA GLN A 17 -1.68 24.35 -17.19
C GLN A 17 -2.85 23.35 -17.25
N ARG A 18 -2.87 22.32 -16.37
CA ARG A 18 -3.86 21.24 -16.33
C ARG A 18 -3.97 20.45 -17.64
N GLU A 19 -2.87 20.34 -18.37
CA GLU A 19 -2.75 19.58 -19.61
C GLU A 19 -2.44 18.12 -19.31
N GLY A 20 -3.47 17.40 -18.85
CA GLY A 20 -3.37 15.98 -18.46
C GLY A 20 -2.59 15.12 -19.46
N PRO A 21 -2.95 15.08 -20.76
CA PRO A 21 -2.26 14.24 -21.74
C PRO A 21 -0.76 14.52 -21.86
N ILE A 22 -0.35 15.79 -21.92
CA ILE A 22 1.07 16.18 -22.05
C ILE A 22 1.86 15.76 -20.80
N MET A 23 1.27 15.94 -19.62
CA MET A 23 1.89 15.49 -18.37
C MET A 23 2.06 13.95 -18.36
N LEU A 24 1.04 13.20 -18.77
CA LEU A 24 1.09 11.74 -18.84
C LEU A 24 2.19 11.26 -19.80
N ASP A 25 2.30 11.90 -20.97
CA ASP A 25 3.33 11.60 -21.97
C ASP A 25 4.73 11.92 -21.45
N ALA A 26 4.90 13.03 -20.72
CA ALA A 26 6.16 13.38 -20.08
C ALA A 26 6.57 12.34 -19.02
N LEU A 27 5.64 11.93 -18.14
CA LEU A 27 5.89 10.88 -17.15
C LEU A 27 6.22 9.53 -17.80
N ASN A 28 5.53 9.19 -18.88
CA ASN A 28 5.78 7.96 -19.63
C ASN A 28 7.14 8.00 -20.34
N SER A 29 7.55 9.16 -20.84
CA SER A 29 8.87 9.35 -21.46
C SER A 29 10.02 9.08 -20.48
N LEU A 30 9.87 9.51 -19.21
CA LEU A 30 10.84 9.16 -18.15
C LEU A 30 10.94 7.65 -17.93
N LYS A 31 9.80 6.93 -17.91
CA LYS A 31 9.78 5.47 -17.77
C LYS A 31 10.45 4.80 -18.97
N VAL A 32 10.06 5.18 -20.19
CA VAL A 32 10.64 4.62 -21.42
C VAL A 32 12.16 4.81 -21.43
N CYS A 33 12.64 5.99 -21.01
CA CYS A 33 14.06 6.25 -20.85
C CYS A 33 14.71 5.30 -19.82
N ALA A 34 14.09 5.10 -18.66
CA ALA A 34 14.59 4.20 -17.63
C ALA A 34 14.68 2.73 -18.11
N LEU A 35 13.62 2.24 -18.76
CA LEU A 35 13.56 0.86 -19.26
C LEU A 35 14.56 0.64 -20.40
N PHE A 36 14.70 1.61 -21.31
CA PHE A 36 15.71 1.58 -22.36
C PHE A 36 17.13 1.57 -21.76
N TYR A 37 17.39 2.45 -20.78
CA TYR A 37 18.67 2.50 -20.08
C TYR A 37 19.00 1.17 -19.39
N ALA A 38 18.03 0.54 -18.73
CA ALA A 38 18.23 -0.76 -18.08
C ALA A 38 18.76 -1.83 -19.05
N GLY A 39 18.29 -1.84 -20.30
CA GLY A 39 18.76 -2.75 -21.35
C GLY A 39 20.17 -2.45 -21.87
N LEU A 40 20.63 -1.20 -21.77
CA LEU A 40 21.96 -0.78 -22.21
C LEU A 40 23.00 -0.80 -21.10
N LYS A 41 22.57 -0.70 -19.83
CA LYS A 41 23.41 -0.47 -18.65
C LYS A 41 24.69 -1.32 -18.69
N LEU A 42 24.57 -2.64 -18.77
CA LEU A 42 25.74 -3.55 -18.75
C LEU A 42 26.76 -3.35 -19.88
N ARG A 43 26.41 -2.65 -20.96
CA ARG A 43 27.28 -2.40 -22.12
C ARG A 43 27.97 -1.04 -22.05
N LEU A 44 27.62 -0.20 -21.08
CA LEU A 44 28.19 1.13 -20.95
C LEU A 44 29.59 1.07 -20.32
N PRO A 45 30.51 1.95 -20.75
CA PRO A 45 31.87 2.00 -20.19
C PRO A 45 31.83 2.41 -18.73
N ASP A 46 32.78 1.95 -17.91
CA ASP A 46 32.84 2.28 -16.47
C ASP A 46 32.87 3.78 -16.19
N GLY A 47 33.43 4.57 -17.11
CA GLY A 47 33.43 6.03 -17.04
C GLY A 47 32.02 6.65 -16.96
N TRP A 48 30.99 5.98 -17.52
CA TRP A 48 29.59 6.42 -17.45
C TRP A 48 29.05 6.50 -16.03
N TYR A 49 29.55 5.65 -15.12
CA TYR A 49 29.06 5.57 -13.75
C TYR A 49 29.77 6.51 -12.80
N LYS A 50 30.85 7.16 -13.25
CA LYS A 50 31.58 8.11 -12.42
C LYS A 50 30.72 9.35 -12.19
N LEU A 51 30.50 9.69 -10.92
CA LEU A 51 29.87 10.94 -10.52
C LEU A 51 30.86 12.07 -10.73
N THR A 52 30.85 12.60 -11.95
CA THR A 52 31.68 13.74 -12.35
C THR A 52 31.17 15.04 -11.72
N GLU A 53 32.01 16.06 -11.68
CA GLU A 53 31.67 17.38 -11.14
C GLU A 53 30.32 17.94 -11.68
N PRO A 54 29.98 17.82 -12.98
CA PRO A 54 28.67 18.23 -13.46
C PRO A 54 27.50 17.49 -12.79
N ILE A 55 27.64 16.19 -12.52
CA ILE A 55 26.61 15.39 -11.83
C ILE A 55 26.51 15.81 -10.37
N CYS A 56 27.63 16.01 -9.69
CA CYS A 56 27.62 16.43 -8.28
C CYS A 56 27.03 17.84 -8.09
N ARG A 57 27.08 18.71 -9.11
CA ARG A 57 26.47 20.05 -9.09
C ARG A 57 25.01 20.07 -9.52
N ASP A 58 24.49 18.96 -10.03
CA ASP A 58 23.09 18.85 -10.43
C ASP A 58 22.18 18.97 -9.18
N PRO A 59 21.06 19.70 -9.24
CA PRO A 59 20.17 19.90 -8.09
C PRO A 59 19.69 18.60 -7.44
N ASP A 60 19.58 17.50 -8.20
CA ASP A 60 19.16 16.20 -7.69
C ASP A 60 20.23 15.50 -6.84
N PHE A 61 21.49 15.98 -6.89
CA PHE A 61 22.66 15.37 -6.24
C PHE A 61 23.44 16.30 -5.31
N VAL A 62 23.37 17.62 -5.51
CA VAL A 62 24.19 18.60 -4.79
C VAL A 62 24.02 18.57 -3.27
N SER A 63 22.85 18.13 -2.78
CA SER A 63 22.53 18.00 -1.36
C SER A 63 22.73 16.60 -0.79
N VAL A 64 23.17 15.63 -1.62
CA VAL A 64 23.35 14.25 -1.21
C VAL A 64 24.69 14.10 -0.49
N ASP A 65 24.67 13.42 0.66
CA ASP A 65 25.88 13.14 1.45
C ASP A 65 26.92 12.33 0.65
N ASN A 66 28.20 12.62 0.86
CA ASN A 66 29.31 11.99 0.12
C ASN A 66 29.34 10.46 0.26
N VAL A 67 28.96 9.91 1.40
CA VAL A 67 28.88 8.45 1.61
C VAL A 67 27.79 7.86 0.71
N MET A 68 26.66 8.56 0.59
CA MET A 68 25.57 8.13 -0.28
C MET A 68 25.94 8.26 -1.76
N LEU A 69 26.63 9.34 -2.16
CA LEU A 69 27.17 9.48 -3.52
C LEU A 69 28.13 8.34 -3.88
N ALA A 70 29.03 7.97 -2.96
CA ALA A 70 29.94 6.86 -3.16
C ALA A 70 29.19 5.53 -3.38
N GLU A 71 28.12 5.28 -2.62
CA GLU A 71 27.30 4.09 -2.79
C GLU A 71 26.51 4.11 -4.11
N ILE A 72 25.96 5.26 -4.52
CA ILE A 72 25.28 5.44 -5.82
C ILE A 72 26.21 5.09 -6.98
N GLN A 73 27.45 5.59 -6.93
CA GLN A 73 28.47 5.28 -7.94
C GLN A 73 28.82 3.80 -7.95
N LYS A 74 29.06 3.21 -6.77
CA LYS A 74 29.40 1.79 -6.60
C LYS A 74 28.29 0.88 -7.13
N GLN A 75 27.04 1.20 -6.83
CA GLN A 75 25.86 0.48 -7.31
C GLN A 75 25.52 0.79 -8.78
N LYS A 76 26.20 1.78 -9.39
CA LYS A 76 25.99 2.18 -10.79
C LYS A 76 24.55 2.62 -11.07
N ILE A 77 23.90 3.30 -10.11
CA ILE A 77 22.45 3.65 -10.15
C ILE A 77 22.15 5.14 -10.30
N TRP A 78 23.11 5.97 -10.71
CA TRP A 78 22.92 7.43 -10.73
C TRP A 78 21.77 7.86 -11.65
N MET A 79 21.59 7.20 -12.80
CA MET A 79 20.55 7.54 -13.78
C MET A 79 19.17 7.18 -13.26
N GLU A 80 19.00 6.00 -12.67
CA GLU A 80 17.77 5.56 -12.04
C GLU A 80 17.40 6.48 -10.87
N LEU A 81 18.38 6.85 -10.03
CA LEU A 81 18.16 7.80 -8.95
C LEU A 81 17.70 9.15 -9.47
N LYS A 82 18.31 9.69 -10.54
CA LYS A 82 17.87 10.95 -11.14
C LYS A 82 16.40 10.84 -11.58
N ILE A 83 16.03 9.80 -12.31
CA ILE A 83 14.64 9.60 -12.76
C ILE A 83 13.67 9.51 -11.58
N PHE A 84 14.01 8.77 -10.53
CA PHE A 84 13.17 8.69 -9.33
C PHE A 84 13.08 10.03 -8.58
N ARG A 85 14.14 10.85 -8.54
CA ARG A 85 14.10 12.21 -7.99
C ARG A 85 13.17 13.13 -8.78
N LEU A 86 13.18 13.03 -10.11
CA LEU A 86 12.24 13.76 -10.96
C LEU A 86 10.80 13.34 -10.69
N TYR A 87 10.54 12.04 -10.58
CA TYR A 87 9.24 11.53 -10.15
C TYR A 87 8.85 12.00 -8.75
N GLN A 88 9.78 12.03 -7.79
CA GLN A 88 9.52 12.56 -6.45
C GLN A 88 9.11 14.02 -6.46
N ALA A 89 9.80 14.85 -7.26
CA ALA A 89 9.44 16.27 -7.38
C ALA A 89 8.02 16.42 -7.96
N ILE A 90 7.75 15.77 -9.10
CA ILE A 90 6.44 15.81 -9.75
C ILE A 90 5.33 15.29 -8.82
N PHE A 91 5.58 14.18 -8.13
CA PHE A 91 4.66 13.60 -7.15
C PHE A 91 4.30 14.60 -6.06
N THR A 92 5.33 15.21 -5.46
CA THR A 92 5.15 16.15 -4.34
C THR A 92 4.37 17.38 -4.78
N ASP A 93 4.70 17.93 -5.95
CA ASP A 93 4.03 19.11 -6.52
C ASP A 93 2.57 18.83 -6.91
N SER A 94 2.21 17.56 -7.13
CA SER A 94 0.88 17.13 -7.57
C SER A 94 -0.05 16.70 -6.42
N LEU A 95 0.44 16.57 -5.19
CA LEU A 95 -0.36 16.16 -4.04
C LEU A 95 -1.53 17.12 -3.80
N ASN A 96 -2.71 16.57 -3.48
CA ASN A 96 -3.98 17.30 -3.29
C ASN A 96 -4.50 18.10 -4.50
N ASP A 97 -3.73 18.28 -5.58
CA ASP A 97 -4.15 18.99 -6.79
C ASP A 97 -4.39 18.03 -7.96
N PHE A 98 -3.33 17.44 -8.51
CA PHE A 98 -3.40 16.62 -9.73
C PHE A 98 -3.06 15.14 -9.46
N ARG A 99 -3.98 14.42 -8.80
CA ARG A 99 -3.75 13.01 -8.36
C ARG A 99 -3.36 12.05 -9.49
N GLY A 100 -3.81 12.30 -10.73
CA GLY A 100 -3.44 11.48 -11.88
C GLY A 100 -1.93 11.39 -12.08
N ALA A 101 -1.19 12.47 -11.81
CA ALA A 101 0.27 12.45 -11.85
C ALA A 101 0.86 11.56 -10.75
N CYS A 102 0.34 11.67 -9.51
CA CYS A 102 0.75 10.81 -8.39
C CYS A 102 0.54 9.32 -8.70
N TYR A 103 -0.60 8.97 -9.31
CA TYR A 103 -0.91 7.59 -9.66
C TYR A 103 0.05 7.06 -10.72
N MET A 104 0.31 7.84 -11.77
CA MET A 104 1.25 7.45 -12.82
C MET A 104 2.69 7.31 -12.31
N VAL A 105 3.14 8.22 -11.45
CA VAL A 105 4.45 8.09 -10.79
C VAL A 105 4.55 6.76 -10.04
N ALA A 106 3.52 6.38 -9.27
CA ALA A 106 3.50 5.13 -8.53
C ALA A 106 3.50 3.90 -9.45
N ILE A 107 2.69 3.92 -10.50
CA ILE A 107 2.63 2.87 -11.52
C ILE A 107 3.99 2.70 -12.20
N HIS A 108 4.62 3.79 -12.64
CA HIS A 108 5.93 3.74 -13.30
C HIS A 108 7.03 3.28 -12.34
N THR A 109 6.99 3.73 -11.08
CA THR A 109 7.92 3.27 -10.04
C THR A 109 7.79 1.76 -9.82
N ARG A 110 6.56 1.23 -9.75
CA ARG A 110 6.29 -0.21 -9.68
C ARG A 110 6.82 -0.94 -10.92
N GLU A 111 6.51 -0.47 -12.12
CA GLU A 111 6.95 -1.10 -13.38
C GLU A 111 8.48 -1.16 -13.48
N MET A 112 9.18 -0.12 -13.03
CA MET A 112 10.64 -0.12 -12.95
C MET A 112 11.16 -1.16 -11.93
N ALA A 113 10.49 -1.30 -10.77
CA ALA A 113 10.84 -2.31 -9.78
C ALA A 113 10.58 -3.74 -10.28
N GLU A 114 9.45 -3.98 -10.95
CA GLU A 114 9.12 -5.28 -11.55
C GLU A 114 10.13 -5.65 -12.65
N GLN A 115 10.54 -4.70 -13.48
CA GLN A 115 11.59 -4.93 -14.46
C GLN A 115 12.93 -5.23 -13.79
N ALA A 116 13.25 -4.53 -12.70
CA ALA A 116 14.46 -4.79 -11.92
C ALA A 116 14.46 -6.20 -11.29
N LEU A 117 13.32 -6.66 -10.76
CA LEU A 117 13.15 -8.04 -10.27
C LEU A 117 13.42 -9.06 -11.37
N LYS A 118 12.81 -8.88 -12.56
CA LYS A 118 13.05 -9.74 -13.74
C LYS A 118 14.51 -9.78 -14.15
N CYS A 119 15.21 -8.65 -14.05
CA CYS A 119 16.63 -8.53 -14.40
C CYS A 119 17.59 -8.80 -13.23
N GLN A 120 17.09 -9.24 -12.07
CA GLN A 120 17.87 -9.49 -10.85
C GLN A 120 18.75 -8.29 -10.42
N ARG A 121 18.15 -7.10 -10.44
CA ARG A 121 18.77 -5.81 -10.06
C ARG A 121 18.23 -5.33 -8.72
N SER A 122 18.63 -6.01 -7.64
CA SER A 122 18.15 -5.70 -6.28
C SER A 122 18.40 -4.23 -5.90
N GLU A 123 19.49 -3.63 -6.37
CA GLU A 123 19.80 -2.22 -6.10
C GLU A 123 18.72 -1.25 -6.60
N ILE A 124 18.06 -1.57 -7.72
CA ILE A 124 16.97 -0.75 -8.28
C ILE A 124 15.65 -1.06 -7.56
N VAL A 125 15.41 -2.32 -7.15
CA VAL A 125 14.23 -2.69 -6.36
C VAL A 125 14.23 -1.95 -5.02
N TYR A 126 15.34 -1.98 -4.29
CA TYR A 126 15.49 -1.25 -3.03
C TYR A 126 15.45 0.26 -3.20
N LEU A 127 15.88 0.78 -4.36
CA LEU A 127 15.70 2.19 -4.69
C LEU A 127 14.21 2.54 -4.84
N ALA A 128 13.44 1.73 -5.58
CA ALA A 128 12.00 1.91 -5.73
C ALA A 128 11.27 1.85 -4.38
N ILE A 129 11.62 0.90 -3.50
CA ILE A 129 11.12 0.79 -2.12
C ILE A 129 11.36 2.10 -1.34
N LYS A 130 12.59 2.65 -1.39
CA LYS A 130 12.90 3.94 -0.74
C LYS A 130 12.03 5.09 -1.26
N PHE A 131 11.76 5.12 -2.57
CA PHE A 131 10.89 6.14 -3.15
C PHE A 131 9.42 5.94 -2.79
N PHE A 132 8.91 4.70 -2.76
CA PHE A 132 7.57 4.42 -2.24
C PHE A 132 7.41 4.84 -0.77
N ASN A 133 8.41 4.57 0.07
CA ASN A 133 8.45 5.05 1.45
C ASN A 133 8.45 6.58 1.52
N THR A 134 9.11 7.25 0.57
CA THR A 134 9.12 8.71 0.46
C THR A 134 7.75 9.25 0.04
N TYR A 135 7.08 8.61 -0.92
CA TYR A 135 5.73 8.96 -1.37
C TYR A 135 4.70 8.78 -0.25
N LEU A 136 4.74 7.67 0.48
CA LEU A 136 3.85 7.44 1.63
C LEU A 136 4.03 8.49 2.73
N ARG A 137 5.28 8.88 3.02
CA ARG A 137 5.54 9.97 3.98
C ARG A 137 4.93 11.29 3.49
N ALA A 138 5.12 11.62 2.22
CA ALA A 138 4.58 12.85 1.63
C ALA A 138 3.05 12.86 1.65
N VAL A 139 2.41 11.74 1.30
CA VAL A 139 0.95 11.55 1.37
C VAL A 139 0.41 11.79 2.78
N ILE A 140 1.03 11.17 3.80
CA ILE A 140 0.58 11.29 5.19
C ILE A 140 0.73 12.74 5.66
N ASN A 141 1.88 13.36 5.38
CA ASN A 141 2.13 14.76 5.75
C ASN A 141 1.14 15.72 5.08
N ALA A 142 0.82 15.48 3.80
CA ALA A 142 -0.15 16.26 3.03
C ALA A 142 -1.62 15.89 3.34
N ARG A 143 -1.85 14.85 4.15
CA ARG A 143 -3.17 14.26 4.44
C ARG A 143 -3.98 13.89 3.19
N ASP A 144 -3.30 13.50 2.10
CA ASP A 144 -3.94 13.14 0.83
C ASP A 144 -4.38 11.67 0.82
N ILE A 145 -5.46 11.37 1.55
CA ILE A 145 -5.98 10.01 1.73
C ILE A 145 -6.25 9.32 0.39
N ARG A 146 -6.75 10.05 -0.61
CA ARG A 146 -7.10 9.49 -1.92
C ARG A 146 -5.85 9.08 -2.70
N THR A 147 -4.80 9.87 -2.63
CA THR A 147 -3.51 9.45 -3.18
C THR A 147 -2.97 8.24 -2.45
N GLY A 148 -2.93 8.26 -1.12
CA GLY A 148 -2.48 7.13 -0.31
C GLY A 148 -3.21 5.82 -0.63
N TYR A 149 -4.52 5.90 -0.84
CA TYR A 149 -5.33 4.78 -1.30
C TYR A 149 -4.76 4.16 -2.57
N ASN A 150 -4.33 4.88 -3.60
CA ASN A 150 -3.75 4.21 -4.77
C ASN A 150 -2.28 3.80 -4.60
N ILE A 151 -1.47 4.56 -3.84
CA ILE A 151 -0.04 4.27 -3.64
C ILE A 151 0.17 2.94 -2.92
N ILE A 152 -0.62 2.66 -1.88
CA ILE A 152 -0.46 1.42 -1.09
C ILE A 152 -0.65 0.19 -1.99
N LYS A 153 -1.61 0.21 -2.92
CA LYS A 153 -1.82 -0.89 -3.88
C LYS A 153 -0.61 -1.09 -4.77
N GLN A 154 -0.10 -0.01 -5.39
CA GLN A 154 1.06 -0.12 -6.27
C GLN A 154 2.29 -0.65 -5.52
N TYR A 155 2.44 -0.31 -4.25
CA TYR A 155 3.52 -0.80 -3.41
C TYR A 155 3.36 -2.30 -3.07
N ARG A 156 2.13 -2.74 -2.73
CA ARG A 156 1.83 -4.18 -2.52
C ARG A 156 2.15 -5.01 -3.76
N LEU A 157 1.84 -4.49 -4.95
CA LEU A 157 2.10 -5.22 -6.20
C LEU A 157 3.60 -5.46 -6.44
N ILE A 158 4.50 -4.61 -5.91
CA ILE A 158 5.94 -4.92 -5.90
C ILE A 158 6.22 -6.13 -5.02
N ALA A 159 5.63 -6.22 -3.82
CA ALA A 159 5.80 -7.37 -2.95
C ALA A 159 5.25 -8.65 -3.61
N GLU A 160 4.11 -8.58 -4.29
CA GLU A 160 3.56 -9.74 -5.01
C GLU A 160 4.43 -10.15 -6.20
N ALA A 161 5.00 -9.20 -6.93
CA ALA A 161 5.98 -9.50 -7.97
C ALA A 161 7.26 -10.13 -7.38
N ALA A 162 7.76 -9.62 -6.25
CA ALA A 162 8.91 -10.18 -5.56
C ALA A 162 8.66 -11.62 -5.09
N LEU A 163 7.45 -11.90 -4.59
CA LEU A 163 7.01 -13.25 -4.24
C LEU A 163 7.05 -14.21 -5.44
N GLN A 164 6.61 -13.77 -6.63
CA GLN A 164 6.71 -14.57 -7.86
C GLN A 164 8.17 -14.86 -8.26
N HIS A 165 9.08 -13.96 -7.91
CA HIS A 165 10.52 -14.10 -8.13
C HIS A 165 11.27 -14.76 -6.95
N GLN A 166 10.55 -15.25 -5.93
CA GLN A 166 11.12 -15.87 -4.72
C GLN A 166 12.06 -14.94 -3.92
N ASP A 167 11.89 -13.63 -4.05
CA ASP A 167 12.63 -12.63 -3.27
C ASP A 167 11.87 -12.32 -1.96
N GLU A 168 11.93 -13.27 -1.03
CA GLU A 168 11.24 -13.19 0.25
C GLU A 168 11.71 -12.00 1.12
N ALA A 169 12.96 -11.54 0.94
CA ALA A 169 13.50 -10.38 1.65
C ALA A 169 12.75 -9.09 1.28
N VAL A 170 12.50 -8.88 -0.02
CA VAL A 170 11.71 -7.74 -0.50
C VAL A 170 10.27 -7.81 -0.01
N VAL A 171 9.65 -8.99 -0.03
CA VAL A 171 8.27 -9.19 0.47
C VAL A 171 8.18 -8.77 1.94
N LEU A 172 9.10 -9.28 2.77
CA LEU A 172 9.14 -9.01 4.20
C LEU A 172 9.39 -7.52 4.49
N GLU A 173 10.33 -6.90 3.78
CA GLU A 173 10.67 -5.50 3.99
C GLU A 173 9.50 -4.56 3.64
N ILE A 174 8.79 -4.80 2.54
CA ILE A 174 7.60 -4.01 2.18
C ILE A 174 6.50 -4.15 3.24
N ALA A 175 6.26 -5.37 3.75
CA ALA A 175 5.27 -5.59 4.80
C ALA A 175 5.65 -4.86 6.12
N GLN A 176 6.94 -4.82 6.47
CA GLN A 176 7.41 -4.04 7.61
C GLN A 176 7.16 -2.54 7.44
N TYR A 177 7.36 -2.00 6.24
CA TYR A 177 7.01 -0.60 5.95
C TYR A 177 5.49 -0.38 6.00
N PHE A 178 4.67 -1.32 5.55
CA PHE A 178 3.21 -1.22 5.68
C PHE A 178 2.79 -1.09 7.14
N ARG A 179 3.35 -1.91 8.03
CA ARG A 179 3.11 -1.77 9.47
C ARG A 179 3.58 -0.40 9.98
N TYR A 180 4.79 0.03 9.65
CA TYR A 180 5.32 1.33 10.09
C TYR A 180 4.42 2.50 9.65
N TYR A 181 4.02 2.53 8.38
CA TYR A 181 3.21 3.60 7.82
C TYR A 181 1.73 3.52 8.23
N SER A 182 1.20 2.33 8.49
CA SER A 182 -0.11 2.15 9.11
C SER A 182 -0.17 2.82 10.48
N LEU A 183 0.80 2.56 11.35
CA LEU A 183 0.89 3.20 12.66
C LEU A 183 1.13 4.71 12.57
N THR A 184 1.90 5.15 11.57
CA THR A 184 2.14 6.57 11.32
C THR A 184 0.84 7.27 10.86
N ALA A 185 0.06 6.64 9.98
CA ALA A 185 -1.23 7.14 9.53
C ALA A 185 -2.27 7.19 10.66
N TYR A 186 -2.33 6.14 11.48
CA TYR A 186 -3.19 6.09 12.67
C TYR A 186 -2.90 7.27 13.61
N LYS A 187 -1.62 7.48 13.98
CA LYS A 187 -1.21 8.61 14.83
C LYS A 187 -1.50 9.99 14.22
N ALA A 188 -1.51 10.08 12.89
CA ALA A 188 -1.85 11.31 12.17
C ALA A 188 -3.37 11.55 12.04
N GLY A 189 -4.21 10.61 12.52
CA GLY A 189 -5.67 10.63 12.39
C GLY A 189 -6.17 10.22 11.00
N LEU A 190 -5.32 9.65 10.15
CA LEU A 190 -5.66 9.20 8.79
C LEU A 190 -6.17 7.75 8.82
N LEU A 191 -7.25 7.58 9.57
CA LEU A 191 -7.83 6.30 9.96
C LEU A 191 -8.15 5.37 8.77
N PHE A 192 -8.74 5.89 7.68
CA PHE A 192 -9.00 5.11 6.47
C PHE A 192 -7.74 4.53 5.79
N LEU A 193 -6.58 5.21 5.89
CA LEU A 193 -5.33 4.66 5.38
C LEU A 193 -4.86 3.46 6.21
N THR A 194 -5.13 3.46 7.51
CA THR A 194 -4.85 2.30 8.40
C THR A 194 -5.62 1.08 7.91
N GLU A 195 -6.90 1.25 7.58
CA GLU A 195 -7.75 0.18 7.03
C GLU A 195 -7.29 -0.25 5.63
N THR A 196 -6.79 0.69 4.83
CA THR A 196 -6.19 0.39 3.54
C THR A 196 -4.95 -0.49 3.67
N PHE A 197 -4.04 -0.18 4.60
CA PHE A 197 -2.89 -1.06 4.89
C PHE A 197 -3.33 -2.43 5.38
N ALA A 198 -4.38 -2.52 6.21
CA ALA A 198 -4.94 -3.78 6.68
C ALA A 198 -5.44 -4.65 5.53
N PHE A 199 -6.19 -4.04 4.61
CA PHE A 199 -6.70 -4.72 3.44
C PHE A 199 -5.57 -5.19 2.50
N ASP A 200 -4.58 -4.35 2.23
CA ASP A 200 -3.45 -4.74 1.39
C ASP A 200 -2.55 -5.81 2.05
N LEU A 201 -2.37 -5.80 3.38
CA LEU A 201 -1.68 -6.88 4.09
C LEU A 201 -2.46 -8.21 4.06
N LEU A 202 -3.80 -8.15 4.17
CA LEU A 202 -4.68 -9.31 3.93
C LEU A 202 -4.41 -9.91 2.54
N LEU A 203 -4.43 -9.09 1.48
CA LEU A 203 -4.20 -9.58 0.12
C LEU A 203 -2.79 -10.16 -0.05
N LEU A 204 -1.77 -9.52 0.52
CA LEU A 204 -0.40 -10.02 0.47
C LEU A 204 -0.25 -11.37 1.19
N ALA A 205 -0.89 -11.54 2.35
CA ALA A 205 -0.89 -12.81 3.09
C ALA A 205 -1.60 -13.92 2.28
N GLN A 206 -2.73 -13.61 1.64
CA GLN A 206 -3.40 -14.54 0.73
C GLN A 206 -2.50 -14.94 -0.44
N SER A 207 -1.78 -13.98 -1.04
CA SER A 207 -0.81 -14.24 -2.10
C SER A 207 0.33 -15.16 -1.62
N CYS A 208 0.87 -14.94 -0.42
CA CYS A 208 1.88 -15.81 0.18
C CYS A 208 1.37 -17.23 0.41
N CYS A 209 0.14 -17.38 0.91
CA CYS A 209 -0.51 -18.67 1.11
C CYS A 209 -0.72 -19.44 -0.20
N LYS A 210 -1.24 -18.78 -1.23
CA LYS A 210 -1.43 -19.38 -2.57
C LYS A 210 -0.10 -19.83 -3.18
N ALA A 211 0.96 -19.05 -2.98
CA ALA A 211 2.31 -19.38 -3.42
C ALA A 211 3.00 -20.43 -2.54
N LYS A 212 2.39 -20.85 -1.42
CA LYS A 212 3.00 -21.71 -0.40
C LYS A 212 4.36 -21.18 0.10
N SER A 213 4.49 -19.85 0.17
CA SER A 213 5.72 -19.20 0.64
C SER A 213 5.89 -19.39 2.15
N THR A 214 7.15 -19.52 2.57
CA THR A 214 7.51 -19.61 3.99
C THR A 214 7.22 -18.30 4.73
N MET A 215 7.09 -17.18 4.01
CA MET A 215 6.80 -15.87 4.58
C MET A 215 5.36 -15.69 5.05
N ASN A 216 4.43 -16.59 4.71
CA ASN A 216 3.01 -16.42 5.03
C ASN A 216 2.78 -16.15 6.53
N GLN A 217 3.46 -16.89 7.41
CA GLN A 217 3.38 -16.67 8.85
C GLN A 217 4.00 -15.31 9.26
N ASN A 218 5.14 -14.93 8.69
CA ASN A 218 5.76 -13.63 8.99
C ASN A 218 4.86 -12.45 8.56
N ILE A 219 4.19 -12.55 7.41
CA ILE A 219 3.26 -11.52 6.95
C ILE A 219 2.04 -11.45 7.86
N LEU A 220 1.50 -12.60 8.27
CA LEU A 220 0.44 -12.66 9.28
C LEU A 220 0.85 -11.98 10.59
N GLU A 221 2.02 -12.30 11.14
CA GLU A 221 2.52 -11.71 12.38
C GLU A 221 2.72 -10.19 12.27
N ILE A 222 3.10 -9.68 11.11
CA ILE A 222 3.17 -8.23 10.85
C ILE A 222 1.77 -7.63 10.81
N PHE A 223 0.84 -8.30 10.14
CA PHE A 223 -0.54 -7.84 9.97
C PHE A 223 -1.30 -7.76 11.30
N LEU A 224 -1.09 -8.72 12.22
CA LEU A 224 -1.68 -8.69 13.56
C LEU A 224 -1.09 -7.63 14.50
N ARG A 225 -0.14 -6.81 14.05
CA ARG A 225 0.50 -5.76 14.86
C ARG A 225 0.19 -4.35 14.38
N ILE A 226 -0.81 -4.20 13.51
CA ILE A 226 -1.22 -2.89 12.98
C ILE A 226 -2.45 -2.33 13.70
N ASP A 227 -3.27 -3.18 14.32
CA ASP A 227 -4.37 -2.75 15.17
C ASP A 227 -3.84 -2.02 16.41
N GLN A 228 -4.61 -1.05 16.88
CA GLN A 228 -4.31 -0.21 18.02
C GLN A 228 -5.58 -0.09 18.86
N ASP A 229 -5.42 -0.02 20.18
CA ASP A 229 -6.53 0.20 21.10
C ASP A 229 -7.27 1.49 20.76
N ALA A 230 -8.60 1.43 20.76
CA ALA A 230 -9.43 2.58 20.42
C ALA A 230 -9.74 3.40 21.67
N GLU A 231 -9.43 4.70 21.62
CA GLU A 231 -9.75 5.68 22.67
C GLU A 231 -10.95 6.56 22.28
N SER A 232 -11.45 6.42 21.05
CA SER A 232 -12.56 7.19 20.48
C SER A 232 -13.43 6.35 19.55
N GLU A 233 -14.65 6.80 19.28
CA GLU A 233 -15.59 6.12 18.37
C GLU A 233 -15.04 5.99 16.94
N GLN A 234 -14.29 6.99 16.46
CA GLN A 234 -13.67 6.93 15.13
C GLN A 234 -12.58 5.86 15.07
N GLN A 235 -11.69 5.82 16.07
CA GLN A 235 -10.67 4.78 16.17
C GLN A 235 -11.29 3.39 16.34
N GLU A 236 -12.41 3.30 17.06
CA GLU A 236 -13.18 2.07 17.23
C GLU A 236 -13.72 1.58 15.87
N SER A 237 -14.22 2.49 15.03
CA SER A 237 -14.61 2.15 13.66
C SER A 237 -13.46 1.60 12.82
N THR A 238 -12.28 2.21 12.92
CA THR A 238 -11.09 1.75 12.20
C THR A 238 -10.56 0.43 12.71
N LEU A 239 -10.55 0.23 14.03
CA LEU A 239 -10.23 -1.06 14.64
C LEU A 239 -11.15 -2.15 14.09
N ARG A 240 -12.47 -1.90 14.01
CA ARG A 240 -13.41 -2.83 13.36
C ARG A 240 -13.04 -3.10 11.89
N GLY A 241 -12.63 -2.07 11.14
CA GLY A 241 -12.11 -2.21 9.77
C GLY A 241 -10.92 -3.16 9.65
N VAL A 242 -9.94 -3.02 10.55
CA VAL A 242 -8.78 -3.91 10.63
C VAL A 242 -9.21 -5.34 11.00
N ARG A 243 -10.05 -5.50 12.03
CA ARG A 243 -10.56 -6.82 12.47
C ARG A 243 -11.39 -7.51 11.38
N LYS A 244 -12.14 -6.77 10.57
CA LYS A 244 -12.84 -7.31 9.38
C LYS A 244 -11.85 -7.93 8.40
N SER A 245 -10.74 -7.27 8.12
CA SER A 245 -9.68 -7.78 7.23
C SER A 245 -9.00 -9.03 7.83
N GLN A 246 -8.77 -9.07 9.14
CA GLN A 246 -8.22 -10.25 9.82
C GLN A 246 -9.19 -11.44 9.82
N ALA A 247 -10.48 -11.22 10.08
CA ALA A 247 -11.49 -12.28 10.01
C ALA A 247 -11.62 -12.85 8.58
N LYS A 248 -11.53 -11.99 7.55
CA LYS A 248 -11.46 -12.42 6.14
C LYS A 248 -10.23 -13.27 5.86
N LEU A 249 -9.08 -12.94 6.45
CA LEU A 249 -7.85 -13.74 6.30
C LEU A 249 -8.00 -15.11 6.99
N ALA A 250 -8.60 -15.15 8.19
CA ALA A 250 -8.84 -16.41 8.89
C ALA A 250 -9.77 -17.34 8.11
N ALA A 251 -10.87 -16.80 7.57
CA ALA A 251 -11.77 -17.53 6.68
C ALA A 251 -11.03 -18.06 5.43
N PHE A 252 -10.14 -17.25 4.85
CA PHE A 252 -9.32 -17.68 3.73
C PHE A 252 -8.37 -18.83 4.08
N TYR A 253 -7.69 -18.77 5.24
CA TYR A 253 -6.84 -19.87 5.69
C TYR A 253 -7.62 -21.16 5.94
N LEU A 254 -8.81 -21.08 6.54
CA LEU A 254 -9.72 -22.22 6.68
C LEU A 254 -10.11 -22.83 5.32
N MET A 255 -10.46 -21.99 4.35
CA MET A 255 -10.74 -22.43 2.98
C MET A 255 -9.54 -23.16 2.35
N CYS A 256 -8.32 -22.72 2.65
CA CYS A 256 -7.08 -23.38 2.20
C CYS A 256 -6.71 -24.62 3.03
N GLY A 257 -7.45 -24.95 4.09
CA GLY A 257 -7.14 -26.04 5.01
C GLY A 257 -6.03 -25.74 6.02
N ASP A 258 -5.62 -24.48 6.15
CA ASP A 258 -4.56 -24.03 7.07
C ASP A 258 -5.16 -23.59 8.42
N LEU A 259 -5.64 -24.59 9.17
CA LEU A 259 -6.19 -24.38 10.51
C LEU A 259 -5.19 -23.71 11.48
N PRO A 260 -3.89 -24.06 11.50
CA PRO A 260 -2.92 -23.40 12.37
C PRO A 260 -2.86 -21.88 12.19
N LEU A 261 -2.81 -21.37 10.95
CA LEU A 261 -2.76 -19.92 10.71
C LEU A 261 -4.08 -19.22 11.08
N ALA A 262 -5.23 -19.84 10.80
CA ALA A 262 -6.52 -19.32 11.26
C ALA A 262 -6.61 -19.25 12.79
N ARG A 263 -6.00 -20.21 13.50
CA ARG A 263 -5.96 -20.23 14.97
C ARG A 263 -5.10 -19.12 15.57
N ILE A 264 -4.05 -18.67 14.88
CA ILE A 264 -3.26 -17.52 15.32
C ILE A 264 -4.15 -16.26 15.35
N ILE A 265 -4.96 -16.04 14.30
CA ILE A 265 -5.88 -14.89 14.24
C ILE A 265 -6.96 -15.01 15.33
N TYR A 266 -7.50 -16.21 15.54
CA TYR A 266 -8.45 -16.45 16.62
C TYR A 266 -7.89 -16.10 18.01
N GLN A 267 -6.67 -16.54 18.29
CA GLN A 267 -6.01 -16.27 19.58
C GLN A 267 -5.79 -14.76 19.79
N ASP A 268 -5.40 -14.05 18.74
CA ASP A 268 -5.24 -12.60 18.75
C ASP A 268 -6.56 -11.87 19.06
N MET A 269 -7.66 -12.35 18.47
CA MET A 269 -8.99 -11.77 18.64
C MET A 269 -9.78 -12.32 19.85
N ASN A 270 -9.24 -13.27 20.63
CA ASN A 270 -10.02 -14.00 21.64
C ASN A 270 -10.50 -13.12 22.81
N ASN A 271 -9.84 -11.99 23.05
CA ASN A 271 -10.21 -11.04 24.10
C ASN A 271 -11.11 -9.89 23.59
N GLU A 272 -11.52 -9.94 22.32
CA GLU A 272 -12.41 -8.94 21.73
C GLU A 272 -13.81 -8.99 22.37
N PRO A 273 -14.47 -7.85 22.63
CA PRO A 273 -15.83 -7.86 23.15
C PRO A 273 -16.79 -8.58 22.19
N ASN A 274 -17.65 -9.45 22.72
CA ASN A 274 -18.67 -10.17 21.95
C ASN A 274 -19.55 -9.24 21.09
N THR A 275 -19.85 -8.04 21.59
CA THR A 275 -20.59 -7.02 20.85
C THR A 275 -19.86 -6.56 19.58
N ARG A 276 -18.54 -6.36 19.65
CA ARG A 276 -17.70 -5.99 18.50
C ARG A 276 -17.62 -7.13 17.50
N LEU A 277 -17.38 -8.36 17.97
CA LEU A 277 -17.34 -9.55 17.11
C LEU A 277 -18.67 -9.74 16.38
N LYS A 278 -19.80 -9.53 17.06
CA LYS A 278 -21.13 -9.63 16.44
C LYS A 278 -21.34 -8.59 15.34
N ILE A 279 -20.99 -7.33 15.59
CA ILE A 279 -21.07 -6.25 14.59
C ILE A 279 -20.21 -6.59 13.36
N ILE A 280 -18.97 -7.02 13.57
CA ILE A 280 -18.06 -7.40 12.48
C ILE A 280 -18.67 -8.55 11.65
N GLN A 281 -19.18 -9.58 12.32
CA GLN A 281 -19.84 -10.71 11.66
C GLN A 281 -21.02 -10.25 10.79
N ASP A 282 -21.92 -9.43 11.35
CA ASP A 282 -23.12 -8.96 10.67
C ASP A 282 -22.78 -8.04 9.47
N GLU A 283 -21.81 -7.13 9.65
CA GLU A 283 -21.32 -6.26 8.57
C GLU A 283 -20.73 -7.07 7.41
N LEU A 284 -19.86 -8.05 7.69
CA LEU A 284 -19.25 -8.89 6.65
C LEU A 284 -20.27 -9.78 5.92
N GLN A 285 -21.26 -10.34 6.63
CA GLN A 285 -22.31 -11.15 6.03
C GLN A 285 -23.23 -10.34 5.11
N SER A 286 -23.52 -9.09 5.51
CA SER A 286 -24.41 -8.20 4.76
C SER A 286 -23.73 -7.52 3.56
N SER A 287 -22.40 -7.68 3.42
CA SER A 287 -21.61 -7.10 2.34
C SER A 287 -22.07 -7.56 0.95
N ARG A 288 -21.99 -6.63 -0.02
CA ARG A 288 -22.39 -6.84 -1.41
C ARG A 288 -21.22 -6.54 -2.35
N PRO A 289 -21.15 -7.20 -3.52
CA PRO A 289 -20.09 -6.94 -4.49
C PRO A 289 -20.18 -5.53 -5.08
N ASP A 290 -21.40 -5.00 -5.16
CA ASP A 290 -21.67 -3.77 -5.88
C ASP A 290 -21.30 -2.54 -5.06
N PHE A 291 -20.16 -1.94 -5.42
CA PHE A 291 -19.94 -0.52 -5.18
C PHE A 291 -20.62 0.25 -6.32
N TRP A 292 -21.64 1.05 -6.02
CA TRP A 292 -22.39 1.82 -7.03
C TRP A 292 -21.54 2.88 -7.74
N GLU A 293 -20.33 3.13 -7.24
CA GLU A 293 -19.39 4.11 -7.77
C GLU A 293 -18.22 3.41 -8.48
N PHE A 294 -17.67 4.04 -9.50
CA PHE A 294 -16.43 3.57 -10.11
C PHE A 294 -15.25 3.95 -9.21
N THR A 295 -14.43 2.98 -8.83
CA THR A 295 -13.18 3.21 -8.08
C THR A 295 -11.99 2.66 -8.84
N ASP A 296 -10.84 3.33 -8.75
CA ASP A 296 -9.60 2.91 -9.44
C ASP A 296 -9.09 1.54 -8.98
N ARG A 297 -9.44 1.11 -7.76
CA ARG A 297 -9.04 -0.21 -7.27
C ARG A 297 -10.01 -1.32 -7.66
N GLY A 298 -11.30 -1.01 -7.86
CA GLY A 298 -12.34 -1.99 -8.21
C GLY A 298 -12.65 -3.00 -7.09
N GLU A 299 -12.31 -2.68 -5.84
CA GLU A 299 -12.40 -3.60 -4.70
C GLU A 299 -13.15 -2.94 -3.54
N ASP A 300 -14.19 -3.60 -3.03
CA ASP A 300 -14.78 -3.28 -1.73
C ASP A 300 -14.02 -4.05 -0.64
N PHE A 301 -13.42 -3.30 0.30
CA PHE A 301 -12.61 -3.86 1.39
C PHE A 301 -13.41 -4.81 2.28
N TYR A 302 -14.72 -4.62 2.39
CA TYR A 302 -15.59 -5.39 3.26
C TYR A 302 -16.33 -6.51 2.53
N TYR A 303 -16.33 -6.50 1.20
CA TYR A 303 -16.98 -7.56 0.43
C TYR A 303 -16.35 -8.92 0.71
N VAL A 304 -17.20 -9.91 1.01
CA VAL A 304 -16.83 -11.30 1.22
C VAL A 304 -17.42 -12.15 0.10
N GLU A 305 -16.53 -12.74 -0.70
CA GLU A 305 -16.90 -13.67 -1.77
C GLU A 305 -17.78 -14.80 -1.24
N PRO A 306 -18.81 -15.25 -1.99
CA PRO A 306 -19.73 -16.30 -1.54
C PRO A 306 -19.03 -17.58 -1.09
N SER A 307 -17.91 -17.95 -1.74
CA SER A 307 -17.12 -19.13 -1.39
C SER A 307 -16.42 -19.03 -0.03
N LEU A 308 -16.13 -17.82 0.47
CA LEU A 308 -15.50 -17.59 1.77
C LEU A 308 -16.52 -17.55 2.93
N ARG A 309 -17.81 -17.33 2.64
CA ARG A 309 -18.84 -17.16 3.68
C ARG A 309 -18.98 -18.35 4.64
N PRO A 310 -18.97 -19.63 4.20
CA PRO A 310 -19.05 -20.76 5.13
C PRO A 310 -17.87 -20.79 6.12
N PHE A 311 -16.66 -20.48 5.65
CA PHE A 311 -15.46 -20.45 6.47
C PHE A 311 -15.42 -19.25 7.41
N LEU A 312 -16.01 -18.13 7.01
CA LEU A 312 -16.21 -16.99 7.89
C LEU A 312 -17.16 -17.34 9.04
N MET A 313 -18.25 -18.06 8.75
CA MET A 313 -19.16 -18.58 9.77
C MET A 313 -18.45 -19.56 10.72
N GLU A 314 -17.66 -20.46 10.17
CA GLU A 314 -16.85 -21.40 10.95
C GLU A 314 -15.89 -20.65 11.88
N PHE A 315 -15.16 -19.66 11.39
CA PHE A 315 -14.26 -18.86 12.21
C PHE A 315 -14.99 -18.16 13.36
N PHE A 316 -16.13 -17.50 13.09
CA PHE A 316 -16.91 -16.84 14.14
C PHE A 316 -17.55 -17.81 15.14
N SER A 317 -17.76 -19.07 14.76
CA SER A 317 -18.28 -20.10 15.67
C SER A 317 -17.28 -20.50 16.78
N TRP A 318 -16.01 -20.12 16.66
CA TRP A 318 -15.00 -20.37 17.69
C TRP A 318 -15.06 -19.40 18.87
N PHE A 319 -15.87 -18.34 18.76
CA PHE A 319 -16.08 -17.35 19.81
C PHE A 319 -17.43 -17.61 20.48
N ASP A 320 -17.50 -17.38 21.79
CA ASP A 320 -18.75 -17.47 22.56
C ASP A 320 -19.63 -16.23 22.34
N ILE A 321 -20.04 -15.99 21.09
CA ILE A 321 -20.89 -14.86 20.70
C ILE A 321 -22.34 -15.22 21.07
N SER A 322 -22.73 -14.93 22.31
CA SER A 322 -24.11 -15.05 22.74
C SER A 322 -25.03 -14.20 21.83
N PRO A 323 -26.20 -14.71 21.41
CA PRO A 323 -27.18 -13.88 20.72
C PRO A 323 -27.60 -12.74 21.64
N THR A 324 -27.28 -11.50 21.27
CA THR A 324 -27.67 -10.32 22.04
C THR A 324 -29.18 -10.28 22.12
N SER A 325 -29.72 -10.27 23.34
CA SER A 325 -31.12 -9.97 23.60
C SER A 325 -31.49 -8.70 22.86
N GLN A 326 -32.56 -8.78 22.05
CA GLN A 326 -33.11 -7.70 21.25
C GLN A 326 -33.13 -6.39 22.06
N TYR A 327 -32.65 -5.30 21.47
CA TYR A 327 -32.92 -3.96 21.97
C TYR A 327 -34.43 -3.79 22.21
N PRO A 328 -34.87 -3.18 23.33
CA PRO A 328 -36.29 -2.92 23.54
C PRO A 328 -36.76 -1.95 22.46
N SER A 329 -37.79 -2.36 21.72
CA SER A 329 -38.53 -1.56 20.76
C SER A 329 -38.87 -0.19 21.36
N LYS A 330 -38.51 0.89 20.67
CA LYS A 330 -39.10 2.21 20.94
C LYS A 330 -40.57 2.19 20.50
N GLU A 331 -41.42 1.56 21.29
CA GLU A 331 -42.87 1.77 21.26
C GLU A 331 -43.31 2.23 22.64
N GLY A 332 -43.76 3.47 22.73
CA GLY A 332 -44.37 4.00 23.94
C GLY A 332 -43.79 5.33 24.42
N GLN A 333 -43.97 6.39 23.63
CA GLN A 333 -44.17 7.76 24.15
C GLN A 333 -44.78 8.64 23.06
N LEU A 334 -46.00 8.30 22.67
CA LEU A 334 -46.95 9.21 22.03
C LEU A 334 -48.17 9.21 22.94
N ASN A 335 -48.19 10.16 23.87
CA ASN A 335 -49.37 10.84 24.39
C ASN A 335 -48.96 11.59 25.65
N LEU A 336 -49.05 12.92 25.59
CA LEU A 336 -49.83 13.77 26.48
C LEU A 336 -49.52 15.24 26.16
N ALA A 337 -50.26 15.81 25.22
CA ALA A 337 -50.80 17.16 25.38
C ALA A 337 -51.97 17.04 26.40
N PRO A 338 -52.42 18.09 27.14
CA PRO A 338 -52.66 19.44 26.61
C PRO A 338 -52.42 20.64 27.57
N ASN A 339 -52.04 21.78 26.98
CA ASN A 339 -52.76 23.07 26.95
C ASN A 339 -51.83 24.20 26.53
#